data_AF-A0A526RW97-F1
#
_entry.id   AF-A0A526RW97-F1
#
_cell.length_a   1.000
_cell.length_b   1.000
_cell.length_c   1.000
_cell.angle_alpha   90.00
_cell.angle_beta   90.00
_cell.angle_gamma   90.00
#
_symmetry.space_group_name_H-M   'P 1'
#
loop_
_entity.id
_entity.type
_entity.pdbx_description
1 polymer ?
#
loop_
_entity_poly.entity_id
_entity_poly.type
_entity_poly.pdbx_seq_one_letter_code
_entity_poly.pdbx_strand_id
1 'polypeptide(L)'
;LQAFLGPVEAAFGKPAIVYLTDEAAQAYSAHIAVRPRWLRSLAMRPGEDDWIYWQYHNRGRVDGIVGDVDLNVLQGGADRLAALFASAPVDSIPVETPRSP
;
A
#
# COMPACT_ATOMS: atom_id res chain seq x y z
N LEU A 1 1.71 -8.14 -12.34
CA LEU A 1 1.26 -7.82 -10.97
C LEU A 1 0.30 -8.88 -10.40
N GLN A 2 -0.77 -9.26 -11.11
CA GLN A 2 -1.73 -10.25 -10.58
C GLN A 2 -1.10 -11.60 -10.20
N ALA A 3 -0.17 -12.11 -11.01
CA ALA A 3 0.58 -13.33 -10.71
C ALA A 3 1.40 -13.26 -9.40
N PHE A 4 1.69 -12.05 -8.90
CA PHE A 4 2.34 -11.83 -7.61
C PHE A 4 1.31 -11.63 -6.49
N LEU A 5 0.30 -10.78 -6.72
CA LEU A 5 -0.71 -10.47 -5.70
C LEU A 5 -1.50 -11.71 -5.27
N GLY A 6 -1.91 -12.57 -6.21
CA GLY A 6 -2.68 -13.78 -5.91
C GLY A 6 -2.04 -14.67 -4.84
N PRO A 7 -0.83 -15.21 -5.05
CA PRO A 7 -0.20 -16.08 -4.05
C PRO A 7 0.18 -15.35 -2.75
N VAL A 8 0.58 -14.07 -2.81
CA VAL A 8 0.95 -13.29 -1.61
C VAL A 8 -0.27 -13.04 -0.73
N GLU A 9 -1.36 -12.53 -1.28
CA GLU A 9 -2.57 -12.24 -0.51
C GLU A 9 -3.21 -13.53 0.03
N ALA A 10 -3.13 -14.64 -0.72
CA ALA A 10 -3.56 -15.95 -0.24
C ALA A 10 -2.71 -16.46 0.94
N ALA A 11 -1.38 -16.28 0.89
CA ALA A 11 -0.48 -16.73 1.96
C ALA A 11 -0.62 -15.90 3.24
N PHE A 12 -0.86 -14.59 3.12
CA PHE A 12 -0.93 -13.67 4.27
C PHE A 12 -2.36 -13.35 4.73
N GLY A 13 -3.39 -13.76 3.98
CA GLY A 13 -4.80 -13.56 4.33
C GLY A 13 -5.23 -12.09 4.37
N LYS A 14 -4.50 -11.20 3.68
CA LYS A 14 -4.72 -9.75 3.69
C LYS A 14 -4.44 -9.16 2.30
N PRO A 15 -5.17 -8.12 1.87
CA PRO A 15 -4.83 -7.36 0.67
C PRO A 15 -3.44 -6.74 0.80
N ALA A 16 -2.65 -6.79 -0.27
CA ALA A 16 -1.35 -6.15 -0.30
C ALA A 16 -1.52 -4.62 -0.36
N ILE A 17 -0.64 -3.90 0.34
CA ILE A 17 -0.48 -2.45 0.16
C ILE A 17 0.50 -2.24 -1.00
N VAL A 18 0.10 -1.47 -2.00
CA VAL A 18 0.90 -1.25 -3.21
C VAL A 18 1.61 0.10 -3.12
N TYR A 19 2.95 0.06 -3.17
CA TYR A 19 3.78 1.25 -3.24
C TYR A 19 4.09 1.63 -4.69
N LEU A 20 3.95 2.91 -5.04
CA LEU A 20 4.25 3.44 -6.37
C LEU A 20 4.96 4.80 -6.27
N THR A 21 5.90 5.03 -7.19
CA THR A 21 6.36 6.40 -7.49
C THR A 21 5.33 7.14 -8.34
N ASP A 22 5.44 8.46 -8.45
CA ASP A 22 4.54 9.27 -9.28
C ASP A 22 4.51 8.80 -10.74
N GLU A 23 5.67 8.47 -11.32
CA GLU A 23 5.77 7.98 -12.70
C GLU A 23 5.12 6.61 -12.87
N ALA A 24 5.32 5.70 -11.92
CA ALA A 24 4.70 4.38 -11.94
C ALA A 24 3.19 4.46 -11.73
N ALA A 25 2.73 5.34 -10.84
CA ALA A 25 1.31 5.59 -10.65
C ALA A 25 0.67 6.11 -11.93
N GLN A 26 1.30 7.07 -12.62
CA GLN A 26 0.79 7.59 -13.89
C GLN A 26 0.73 6.53 -14.99
N ALA A 27 1.74 5.68 -15.08
CA ALA A 27 1.82 4.65 -16.13
C ALA A 27 0.92 3.44 -15.88
N TYR A 28 0.70 3.05 -14.62
CA TYR A 28 0.17 1.73 -14.30
C TYR A 28 -1.10 1.69 -13.45
N SER A 29 -1.54 2.79 -12.82
CA SER A 29 -2.67 2.74 -11.87
C SER A 29 -3.95 2.15 -12.49
N ALA A 30 -4.22 2.42 -13.76
CA ALA A 30 -5.38 1.87 -14.48
C ALA A 30 -5.34 0.33 -14.67
N HIS A 31 -4.17 -0.29 -14.50
CA HIS A 31 -3.95 -1.73 -14.68
C HIS A 31 -3.72 -2.47 -13.35
N ILE A 32 -3.69 -1.74 -12.24
CA ILE A 32 -3.54 -2.29 -10.90
C ILE A 32 -4.94 -2.47 -10.32
N ALA A 33 -5.28 -3.68 -9.88
CA ALA A 33 -6.54 -3.91 -9.18
C ALA A 33 -6.60 -3.03 -7.92
N VAL A 34 -7.82 -2.62 -7.54
CA VAL A 34 -8.03 -1.72 -6.41
C VAL A 34 -7.43 -2.32 -5.13
N ARG A 35 -6.38 -1.68 -4.63
CA ARG A 35 -5.64 -2.04 -3.41
C ARG A 35 -5.26 -0.79 -2.63
N PRO A 36 -5.07 -0.89 -1.30
CA PRO A 36 -4.58 0.24 -0.51
C PRO A 36 -3.24 0.74 -1.05
N ARG A 37 -3.08 2.05 -1.16
CA ARG A 37 -1.90 2.67 -1.78
C ARG A 37 -0.94 3.28 -0.77
N TRP A 38 0.33 3.00 -0.97
CA TRP A 38 1.43 3.73 -0.35
C TRP A 38 2.04 4.66 -1.40
N LEU A 39 1.67 5.93 -1.35
CA LEU A 39 2.13 6.91 -2.33
C LEU A 39 3.50 7.46 -1.94
N ARG A 40 4.33 7.73 -2.93
CA ARG A 40 5.52 8.58 -2.76
C ARG A 40 5.29 9.92 -3.41
N SER A 41 5.35 10.98 -2.61
CA SER A 41 5.40 12.35 -3.11
C SER A 41 6.33 13.17 -2.20
N LEU A 42 7.53 13.48 -2.69
CA LEU A 42 8.60 14.02 -1.84
C LEU A 42 8.59 15.55 -1.71
N ALA A 43 7.97 16.25 -2.65
CA ALA A 43 8.02 17.71 -2.72
C ALA A 43 6.73 18.36 -2.21
N MET A 44 5.59 17.70 -2.40
CA MET A 44 4.28 18.24 -2.09
C MET A 44 3.42 17.16 -1.44
N ARG A 45 2.40 17.60 -0.71
CA ARG A 45 1.33 16.70 -0.29
C ARG A 45 0.67 16.09 -1.55
N PRO A 46 0.34 14.79 -1.56
CA PRO A 46 -0.44 14.19 -2.63
C PRO A 46 -1.73 14.99 -2.86
N GLY A 47 -2.08 15.22 -4.12
CA GLY A 47 -3.34 15.89 -4.51
C GLY A 47 -4.59 15.01 -4.34
N GLU A 48 -4.39 13.76 -3.93
CA GLU A 48 -5.41 12.77 -3.64
C GLU A 48 -5.30 12.32 -2.18
N ASP A 49 -6.44 11.97 -1.57
CA ASP A 49 -6.48 11.50 -0.17
C ASP A 49 -6.72 9.98 -0.06
N ASP A 50 -6.88 9.27 -1.18
CA ASP A 50 -7.06 7.81 -1.23
C ASP A 50 -5.72 7.05 -1.14
N TRP A 51 -5.02 7.25 -0.02
CA TRP A 51 -3.79 6.56 0.33
C TRP A 51 -3.80 6.17 1.80
N ILE A 52 -3.08 5.11 2.14
CA ILE A 52 -2.92 4.67 3.53
C ILE A 52 -1.59 5.12 4.11
N TYR A 53 -0.53 5.06 3.30
CA TYR A 53 0.79 5.59 3.64
C TYR A 53 1.21 6.63 2.61
N TRP A 54 1.92 7.65 3.07
CA TRP A 54 2.58 8.63 2.22
C TRP A 54 4.05 8.74 2.61
N GLN A 55 4.95 8.43 1.67
CA GLN A 55 6.37 8.74 1.76
C GLN A 55 6.60 10.18 1.34
N TYR A 56 6.94 11.03 2.31
CA TYR A 56 7.10 12.48 2.10
C TYR A 56 8.55 12.94 2.05
N HIS A 57 9.51 12.10 2.43
CA HIS A 57 10.93 12.45 2.43
C HIS A 57 11.78 11.20 2.24
N ASN A 58 12.89 11.28 1.50
CA ASN A 58 13.79 10.14 1.27
C ASN A 58 15.21 10.33 1.83
N ARG A 59 15.49 11.49 2.42
CA ARG A 59 16.79 11.82 3.04
C ARG A 59 16.65 12.24 4.50
N GLY A 60 15.69 11.62 5.20
CA GLY A 60 15.37 11.94 6.58
C GLY A 60 16.52 11.58 7.52
N ARG A 61 16.43 12.06 8.76
CA ARG A 61 17.30 11.66 9.87
C ARG A 61 16.42 11.25 11.04
N VAL A 62 16.68 10.08 11.59
CA VAL A 62 15.99 9.52 12.75
C VAL A 62 17.05 8.98 13.68
N ASP A 63 16.96 9.31 14.98
CA ASP A 63 17.88 8.80 15.98
C ASP A 63 17.93 7.27 15.95
N GLY A 64 19.15 6.73 15.93
CA GLY A 64 19.39 5.28 15.79
C GLY A 64 19.50 4.77 14.35
N ILE A 65 19.30 5.62 13.32
CA ILE A 65 19.52 5.25 11.91
C ILE A 65 20.72 6.03 11.35
N VAL A 66 21.74 5.29 10.89
CA VAL A 66 22.92 5.86 10.22
C VAL A 66 22.64 6.02 8.73
N GLY A 67 22.63 7.26 8.23
CA GLY A 67 22.45 7.57 6.80
C GLY A 67 21.10 8.21 6.48
N ASP A 68 20.79 8.27 5.18
CA ASP A 68 19.49 8.73 4.66
C ASP A 68 18.40 7.67 4.95
N VAL A 69 17.23 8.11 5.45
CA VAL A 69 16.07 7.24 5.69
C VAL A 69 14.79 7.85 5.13
N ASP A 70 13.91 6.99 4.61
CA ASP A 70 12.59 7.38 4.14
C ASP A 70 11.66 7.70 5.31
N LEU A 71 11.02 8.87 5.28
CA LEU A 71 10.02 9.29 6.25
C LEU A 71 8.62 9.14 5.65
N ASN A 72 7.73 8.56 6.43
CA ASN A 72 6.39 8.20 6.01
C ASN A 72 5.36 8.65 7.06
N VAL A 73 4.13 8.91 6.60
CA VAL A 73 2.97 9.14 7.47
C VAL A 73 1.89 8.10 7.16
N LEU A 74 1.25 7.59 8.21
CA LEU A 74 0.05 6.76 8.13
C LEU A 74 -1.19 7.64 8.29
N GLN A 75 -2.11 7.59 7.34
CA GLN A 75 -3.40 8.25 7.49
C GLN A 75 -4.22 7.57 8.61
N GLY A 76 -4.79 8.35 9.54
CA GLY A 76 -5.61 7.80 10.63
C GLY A 76 -4.83 7.26 11.84
N GLY A 77 -3.50 7.40 11.87
CA GLY A 77 -2.70 7.21 13.09
C GLY A 77 -2.78 5.80 13.72
N ALA A 78 -2.73 5.75 15.06
CA ALA A 78 -2.60 4.50 15.82
C ALA A 78 -3.78 3.54 15.62
N ASP A 79 -5.01 4.05 15.52
CA ASP A 79 -6.19 3.22 15.31
C ASP A 79 -6.15 2.53 13.94
N ARG A 80 -5.72 3.28 12.90
CA ARG A 80 -5.51 2.69 11.57
C ARG A 80 -4.39 1.65 11.61
N LEU A 81 -3.32 1.90 12.36
CA LEU A 81 -2.21 0.96 12.50
C LEU A 81 -2.69 -0.34 13.15
N ALA A 82 -3.46 -0.24 14.23
CA ALA A 82 -4.05 -1.40 14.90
C ALA A 82 -4.96 -2.20 13.95
N ALA A 83 -5.79 -1.52 13.16
CA ALA A 83 -6.65 -2.17 12.17
C ALA A 83 -5.87 -2.91 11.07
N LEU A 84 -4.71 -2.40 10.65
CA LEU A 84 -3.83 -3.08 9.68
C LEU A 84 -3.23 -4.38 10.24
N PHE A 85 -2.92 -4.40 11.54
CA PHE A 85 -2.39 -5.59 12.19
C PHE A 85 -3.46 -6.62 12.53
N ALA A 86 -4.70 -6.20 12.77
CA ALA A 86 -5.82 -7.12 12.99
C ALA A 86 -5.95 -8.13 11.83
N SER A 87 -6.17 -9.40 12.14
CA SER A 87 -6.45 -10.41 11.13
C SER A 87 -7.77 -10.08 10.43
N ALA A 88 -7.83 -10.24 9.11
CA ALA A 88 -9.08 -10.10 8.40
C ALA A 88 -10.07 -11.17 8.90
N PRO A 89 -11.34 -10.84 9.17
CA PRO A 89 -12.35 -11.87 9.34
C PRO A 89 -12.44 -12.69 8.06
N VAL A 90 -12.43 -14.02 8.22
CA VAL A 90 -12.26 -15.06 7.19
C VAL A 90 -13.30 -14.96 6.05
N ASP A 91 -14.40 -14.22 6.23
CA ASP A 91 -15.58 -14.25 5.36
C ASP A 91 -15.62 -13.16 4.27
N SER A 92 -14.56 -12.39 4.04
CA SER A 92 -14.60 -11.19 3.18
C SER A 92 -13.78 -11.27 1.88
N ILE A 93 -13.22 -12.42 1.52
CA ILE A 93 -12.59 -12.60 0.20
C ILE A 93 -13.65 -13.12 -0.79
N PRO A 94 -14.06 -12.34 -1.81
CA PRO A 94 -14.88 -12.87 -2.88
C PRO A 94 -14.04 -13.91 -3.64
N VAL A 95 -14.45 -15.17 -3.56
CA VAL A 95 -13.96 -16.20 -4.48
C VAL A 95 -14.53 -15.86 -5.85
N GLU A 96 -13.71 -15.27 -6.71
CA GLU A 96 -14.03 -15.18 -8.13
C GLU A 96 -13.94 -16.60 -8.72
N THR A 97 -15.11 -17.23 -8.90
CA THR A 97 -15.21 -18.54 -9.53
C THR A 97 -14.76 -18.43 -11.00
N PRO A 98 -13.77 -19.22 -11.46
CA PRO A 98 -13.41 -19.23 -12.86
C PRO A 98 -14.61 -19.69 -13.69
N ARG A 99 -15.12 -18.84 -14.58
CA ARG A 99 -16.06 -19.30 -15.61
C ARG A 99 -15.28 -20.21 -16.55
N SER A 100 -15.68 -21.48 -16.57
CA SER A 100 -15.18 -22.44 -17.57
C SER A 100 -15.84 -22.16 -18.94
N PRO A 101 -15.13 -22.41 -20.05
CA PRO A 101 -15.67 -22.28 -21.41
C PRO A 101 -16.73 -23.32 -21.75
#